data_AF-A0A2E4DPG5-F1
#
_entry.id   AF-A0A2E4DPG5-F1
#
_cell.length_a   1.000
_cell.length_b   1.000
_cell.length_c   1.000
_cell.angle_alpha   90.00
_cell.angle_beta   90.00
_cell.angle_gamma   90.00
#
_symmetry.space_group_name_H-M   'P 1'
#
loop_
_entity.id
_entity.type
_entity.pdbx_description
1 polymer ?
#
loop_
_entity_poly.entity_id
_entity_poly.type
_entity_poly.pdbx_seq_one_letter_code
_entity_poly.pdbx_strand_id
1 'polypeptide(L)'
;MKIAVIDTETARWSDEVDQGWRNLEDFGLALLVIGLPSGPIELDFYMFSPYAEIPCFPCVGDFLNQTEVQNRLDGVDRIVSFNGDHFDLRILESAKFDTASWQKKSCDLLQLFTRVAGH
;
A
#
# COMPACT_ATOMS: atom_id res chain seq x y z
N MET A 1 6.61 -16.36 -10.83
CA MET A 1 6.01 -15.71 -9.64
C MET A 1 6.19 -14.22 -9.81
N LYS A 2 5.10 -13.48 -9.98
CA LYS A 2 5.07 -12.01 -10.01
C LYS A 2 4.83 -11.51 -8.60
N ILE A 3 5.74 -10.69 -8.09
CA ILE A 3 5.67 -10.10 -6.76
C ILE A 3 5.47 -8.59 -6.93
N ALA A 4 4.53 -8.01 -6.19
CA ALA A 4 4.51 -6.57 -5.95
C ALA A 4 5.02 -6.30 -4.53
N VAL A 5 5.83 -5.27 -4.39
CA VAL A 5 6.15 -4.67 -3.10
C VAL A 5 5.34 -3.40 -2.99
N ILE A 6 4.62 -3.20 -1.90
CA ILE A 6 3.80 -2.02 -1.66
C ILE A 6 4.19 -1.34 -0.35
N ASP A 7 3.96 -0.04 -0.32
CA ASP A 7 4.03 0.77 0.88
C ASP A 7 3.00 1.90 0.79
N THR A 8 2.37 2.24 1.91
CA THR A 8 1.35 3.29 1.99
C THR A 8 1.72 4.36 3.00
N GLU A 9 1.52 5.62 2.59
CA GLU A 9 1.59 6.78 3.47
C GLU A 9 0.17 7.26 3.78
N THR A 10 -0.06 7.68 5.02
CA THR A 10 -1.37 8.14 5.47
C THR A 10 -1.52 9.66 5.43
N ALA A 11 -2.75 10.13 5.22
CA ALA A 11 -3.05 11.57 5.17
C ALA A 11 -3.02 12.23 6.55
N ARG A 12 -3.20 11.44 7.60
CA ARG A 12 -3.24 11.90 9.00
C ARG A 12 -2.26 11.13 9.85
N TRP A 13 -1.79 11.78 10.91
CA TRP A 13 -0.96 11.18 11.94
C TRP A 13 -1.83 10.48 12.98
N SER A 14 -1.24 9.52 13.71
CA SER A 14 -1.99 8.70 14.67
C SER A 14 -2.60 9.48 15.83
N ASP A 15 -2.04 10.65 16.18
CA ASP A 15 -2.53 11.56 17.22
C ASP A 15 -3.66 12.47 16.72
N GLU A 16 -3.85 12.58 15.40
CA GLU A 16 -4.95 13.32 14.79
C GLU A 16 -6.20 12.45 14.64
N VAL A 17 -6.07 11.13 14.64
CA VAL A 17 -7.16 10.17 14.43
C VAL A 17 -7.79 9.79 15.77
N ASP A 18 -9.12 9.89 15.87
CA ASP A 18 -9.82 9.47 17.09
C ASP A 18 -9.60 7.97 17.32
N GLN A 19 -9.24 7.61 18.56
CA GLN A 19 -8.80 6.26 18.96
C GLN A 19 -7.50 5.76 18.30
N GLY A 20 -6.78 6.62 17.58
CA GLY A 20 -5.49 6.34 16.96
C GLY A 20 -5.51 5.07 16.11
N TRP A 21 -4.50 4.21 16.28
CA TRP A 21 -4.31 2.96 15.53
C TRP A 21 -5.49 1.97 15.57
N ARG A 22 -6.49 2.17 16.44
CA ARG A 22 -7.71 1.35 16.46
C ARG A 22 -8.71 1.74 15.36
N ASN A 23 -8.57 2.94 14.78
CA ASN A 23 -9.48 3.49 13.79
C ASN A 23 -8.75 3.78 12.46
N LEU A 24 -8.22 2.71 11.84
CA LEU A 24 -7.43 2.83 10.61
C LEU A 24 -8.18 3.43 9.42
N GLU A 25 -9.51 3.34 9.42
CA GLU A 25 -10.35 3.88 8.35
C GLU A 25 -10.24 5.40 8.24
N ASP A 26 -9.95 6.09 9.35
CA ASP A 26 -9.88 7.55 9.44
C ASP A 26 -8.49 8.13 9.16
N PHE A 27 -7.46 7.29 8.97
CA PHE A 27 -6.11 7.75 8.61
C PHE A 27 -6.06 8.33 7.19
N GLY A 28 -6.83 7.74 6.28
CA GLY A 28 -6.85 8.08 4.85
C GLY A 28 -5.55 7.75 4.13
N LEU A 29 -5.63 7.44 2.83
CA LEU A 29 -4.47 7.22 1.98
C LEU A 29 -3.94 8.56 1.44
N ALA A 30 -2.64 8.84 1.63
CA ALA A 30 -1.95 9.96 1.00
C ALA A 30 -1.18 9.54 -0.26
N LEU A 31 -0.43 8.45 -0.16
CA LEU A 31 0.40 7.93 -1.25
C LEU A 31 0.47 6.41 -1.16
N LEU A 32 0.37 5.75 -2.30
CA LEU A 32 0.72 4.35 -2.48
C LEU A 32 1.91 4.29 -3.42
N VAL A 33 2.95 3.55 -3.02
CA VAL A 33 4.08 3.20 -3.87
C VAL A 33 4.02 1.71 -4.19
N ILE A 34 4.23 1.36 -5.45
CA ILE A 34 4.24 -0.02 -5.94
C ILE A 34 5.56 -0.27 -6.65
N GLY A 35 6.36 -1.20 -6.15
CA GLY A 35 7.54 -1.73 -6.82
C GLY A 35 7.22 -3.05 -7.52
N LEU A 36 7.48 -3.12 -8.82
CA LEU A 36 7.39 -4.36 -9.62
C LEU A 36 8.79 -4.74 -10.14
N PRO A 37 9.24 -5.99 -9.98
CA PRO A 37 10.51 -6.44 -10.54
C PRO A 37 10.58 -6.26 -12.06
N SER A 38 11.55 -5.49 -12.54
CA SER A 38 11.89 -5.32 -13.96
C SER A 38 13.18 -6.02 -14.37
N GLY A 39 13.77 -6.78 -13.44
CA GLY A 39 14.94 -7.61 -13.65
C GLY A 39 15.32 -8.36 -12.36
N PRO A 40 16.52 -8.95 -12.29
CA PRO A 40 16.98 -9.66 -11.10
C PRO A 40 17.30 -8.74 -9.91
N ILE A 41 17.58 -7.45 -10.17
CA ILE A 41 18.01 -6.47 -9.15
C ILE A 41 17.28 -5.12 -9.26
N GLU A 42 16.35 -4.99 -10.20
CA GLU A 42 15.70 -3.71 -10.53
C GLU A 42 14.20 -3.76 -10.22
N LEU A 43 13.66 -2.61 -9.81
CA LEU A 43 12.25 -2.39 -9.58
C LEU A 43 11.78 -1.21 -10.43
N ASP A 44 10.71 -1.41 -11.17
CA ASP A 44 9.91 -0.32 -11.72
C ASP A 44 8.97 0.19 -10.62
N PHE A 45 8.98 1.50 -10.40
CA PHE A 45 8.15 2.14 -9.39
C PHE A 45 6.94 2.82 -10.04
N TYR A 46 5.79 2.63 -9.41
CA TYR A 46 4.55 3.29 -9.76
C TYR A 46 3.94 3.91 -8.52
N MET A 47 3.26 5.04 -8.70
CA MET A 47 2.68 5.79 -7.59
C MET A 47 1.20 6.04 -7.84
N PHE A 48 0.44 6.07 -6.76
CA PHE A 48 -0.96 6.51 -6.74
C PHE A 48 -1.16 7.46 -5.57
N SER A 49 -1.89 8.55 -5.80
CA SER A 49 -2.35 9.43 -4.74
C SER A 49 -3.74 9.92 -5.07
N PRO A 50 -4.70 9.91 -4.12
CA PRO A 50 -6.00 10.55 -4.34
C PRO A 50 -5.89 12.08 -4.48
N TYR A 51 -4.71 12.64 -4.21
CA TYR A 51 -4.41 14.07 -4.27
C TYR A 51 -3.61 14.48 -5.51
N ALA A 52 -3.30 13.54 -6.42
CA ALA A 52 -2.46 13.80 -7.59
C ALA A 52 -3.02 14.88 -8.54
N GLU A 53 -4.34 15.10 -8.54
CA GLU A 53 -5.00 16.13 -9.35
C GLU A 53 -5.01 17.52 -8.68
N ILE A 54 -4.57 17.65 -7.42
CA ILE A 54 -4.55 18.93 -6.71
C ILE A 54 -3.46 19.82 -7.33
N PRO A 55 -3.79 21.09 -7.67
CA PRO A 55 -2.79 22.05 -8.12
C PRO A 55 -1.63 22.16 -7.12
N CYS A 56 -0.39 21.98 -7.60
CA CYS A 56 0.84 21.99 -6.80
C CYS A 56 1.11 20.73 -5.94
N PHE A 57 0.38 19.62 -6.13
CA PHE A 57 0.86 18.33 -5.62
C PHE A 57 2.23 18.01 -6.23
N PRO A 58 3.22 17.53 -5.46
CA PRO A 58 4.55 17.25 -6.00
C PRO A 58 4.46 16.24 -7.15
N CYS A 59 4.64 16.71 -8.39
CA CYS A 59 4.67 15.86 -9.59
C CYS A 59 6.00 15.10 -9.65
N VAL A 60 6.16 14.08 -8.80
CA VAL A 60 7.30 13.18 -8.86
C VAL A 60 6.95 12.03 -9.82
N GLY A 61 6.80 12.33 -11.12
CA GLY A 61 6.50 11.33 -12.16
C GLY A 61 5.01 11.08 -12.42
N ASP A 62 4.74 10.06 -13.25
CA ASP A 62 3.39 9.71 -13.70
C ASP A 62 2.64 8.90 -12.63
N PHE A 63 1.53 9.44 -12.15
CA PHE A 63 0.63 8.75 -11.23
C PHE A 63 -0.30 7.81 -11.99
N LEU A 64 -0.45 6.60 -11.47
CA LEU A 64 -1.49 5.69 -11.90
C LEU A 64 -2.85 6.21 -11.45
N ASN A 65 -3.89 5.87 -12.20
CA ASN A 65 -5.26 5.95 -11.70
C ASN A 65 -5.64 4.70 -10.89
N GLN A 66 -6.77 4.78 -10.20
CA GLN A 66 -7.24 3.70 -9.31
C GLN A 66 -7.43 2.36 -10.03
N THR A 67 -7.97 2.39 -11.26
CA THR A 67 -8.18 1.18 -12.08
C THR A 67 -6.86 0.53 -12.48
N GLU A 68 -5.84 1.33 -12.82
CA GLU A 68 -4.51 0.81 -13.15
C GLU A 68 -3.83 0.15 -11.96
N VAL A 69 -3.94 0.75 -10.76
CA VAL A 69 -3.46 0.13 -9.52
C VAL A 69 -4.17 -1.19 -9.27
N GLN A 70 -5.50 -1.21 -9.34
CA GLN A 70 -6.31 -2.41 -9.10
C GLN A 70 -5.88 -3.55 -10.04
N ASN A 71 -5.82 -3.27 -11.34
CA ASN A 71 -5.43 -4.26 -12.36
C ASN A 71 -4.01 -4.80 -12.13
N ARG A 72 -3.06 -3.93 -11.77
CA ARG A 72 -1.67 -4.34 -11.51
C ARG A 72 -1.58 -5.25 -10.30
N LEU A 73 -2.19 -4.86 -9.18
CA LEU A 73 -2.15 -5.63 -7.95
C LEU A 73 -2.98 -6.90 -8.04
N ASP A 74 -4.07 -6.93 -8.81
CA ASP A 74 -4.81 -8.16 -9.11
C ASP A 74 -3.95 -9.16 -9.91
N GLY A 75 -3.15 -8.67 -10.85
CA GLY A 75 -2.31 -9.46 -11.73
C GLY A 75 -1.04 -10.06 -11.12
N VAL A 76 -0.70 -9.74 -9.86
CA VAL A 76 0.46 -10.34 -9.17
C VAL A 76 0.09 -11.59 -8.38
N ASP A 77 1.05 -12.50 -8.26
CA ASP A 77 0.91 -13.75 -7.50
C ASP A 77 1.08 -13.51 -5.99
N ARG A 78 1.86 -12.50 -5.60
CA ARG A 78 2.16 -12.17 -4.20
C ARG A 78 2.32 -10.66 -4.01
N ILE A 79 1.84 -10.16 -2.88
CA ILE A 79 2.05 -8.78 -2.43
C ILE A 79 2.90 -8.82 -1.17
N VAL A 80 3.93 -7.99 -1.10
CA VAL A 80 4.77 -7.82 0.08
C VAL A 80 4.56 -6.42 0.63
N SER A 81 4.29 -6.32 1.93
CA SER A 81 4.12 -5.05 2.65
C SER A 81 4.94 -5.06 3.94
N PHE A 82 5.15 -3.88 4.53
CA PHE A 82 6.11 -3.71 5.64
C PHE A 82 5.48 -3.32 6.98
N ASN A 83 4.24 -2.85 7.01
CA ASN A 83 3.73 -2.11 8.18
C ASN A 83 3.03 -2.95 9.27
N GLY A 84 2.98 -4.28 9.15
CA GLY A 84 2.38 -5.14 10.18
C GLY A 84 0.84 -5.21 10.08
N ASP A 85 0.28 -6.35 10.50
CA ASP A 85 -1.17 -6.57 10.65
C ASP A 85 -2.02 -6.15 9.43
N HIS A 86 -1.49 -6.33 8.21
CA HIS A 86 -2.15 -5.93 6.97
C HIS A 86 -2.50 -4.43 6.92
N PHE A 87 -1.77 -3.59 7.65
CA PHE A 87 -1.99 -2.14 7.73
C PHE A 87 -2.19 -1.52 6.35
N ASP A 88 -1.26 -1.75 5.43
CA ASP A 88 -1.31 -1.19 4.08
C ASP A 88 -2.59 -1.59 3.34
N LEU A 89 -3.06 -2.83 3.49
CA LEU A 89 -4.30 -3.28 2.85
C LEU A 89 -5.53 -2.62 3.46
N ARG A 90 -5.55 -2.38 4.78
CA ARG A 90 -6.66 -1.68 5.44
C ARG A 90 -6.72 -0.20 5.01
N ILE A 91 -5.58 0.44 4.80
CA ILE A 91 -5.52 1.79 4.22
C ILE A 91 -6.03 1.78 2.77
N LEU A 92 -5.69 0.75 1.98
CA LEU A 92 -6.21 0.63 0.61
C LEU A 92 -7.73 0.34 0.57
N GLU A 93 -8.25 -0.45 1.50
CA GLU A 93 -9.70 -0.66 1.65
C GLU A 93 -10.44 0.65 1.94
N SER A 94 -9.91 1.49 2.84
CA SER A 94 -10.51 2.79 3.13
C SER A 94 -10.50 3.71 1.91
N ALA A 95 -9.48 3.59 1.05
CA ALA A 95 -9.36 4.24 -0.25
C ALA A 95 -10.20 3.59 -1.37
N LYS A 96 -11.10 2.64 -1.04
CA LYS A 96 -12.06 1.98 -1.95
C LYS A 96 -11.45 1.01 -2.96
N PHE A 97 -10.24 0.50 -2.72
CA PHE A 97 -9.74 -0.65 -3.46
C PHE A 97 -10.45 -1.94 -3.04
N ASP A 98 -10.63 -2.89 -3.97
CA ASP A 98 -11.05 -4.24 -3.64
C ASP A 98 -9.82 -5.09 -3.30
N THR A 99 -9.59 -5.29 -1.99
CA THR A 99 -8.42 -5.96 -1.44
C THR A 99 -8.70 -7.41 -1.04
N ALA A 100 -9.93 -7.92 -1.22
CA ALA A 100 -10.34 -9.21 -0.69
C ALA A 100 -9.47 -10.36 -1.22
N SER A 101 -9.03 -10.26 -2.47
CA SER A 101 -8.08 -11.20 -3.07
C SER A 101 -6.63 -10.94 -2.63
N TRP A 102 -6.28 -9.69 -2.33
CA TRP A 102 -4.93 -9.23 -1.96
C TRP A 102 -4.51 -9.73 -0.60
N GLN A 103 -5.43 -9.71 0.38
CA GLN A 103 -5.17 -10.24 1.72
C GLN A 103 -4.62 -11.67 1.67
N LYS A 104 -5.22 -12.53 0.83
CA LYS A 104 -4.85 -13.96 0.70
C LYS A 104 -3.46 -14.18 0.09
N LYS A 105 -2.98 -13.22 -0.71
CA LYS A 105 -1.67 -13.28 -1.36
C LYS A 105 -0.65 -12.31 -0.73
N SER A 106 -1.03 -11.63 0.34
CA SER A 106 -0.15 -10.71 1.05
C SER A 106 0.83 -11.44 1.96
N CYS A 107 2.01 -10.85 2.10
CA CYS A 107 3.10 -11.31 2.95
C CYS A 107 3.62 -10.09 3.69
N ASP A 108 3.17 -9.93 4.92
CA ASP A 108 3.56 -8.83 5.79
C ASP A 108 4.89 -9.16 6.47
N LEU A 109 5.95 -8.43 6.10
CA LEU A 109 7.29 -8.71 6.59
C LEU A 109 7.42 -8.44 8.09
N LEU A 110 6.87 -7.33 8.59
CA LEU A 110 6.95 -7.02 10.02
C LEU A 110 6.20 -8.06 10.85
N GLN A 111 5.03 -8.51 10.39
CA GLN A 111 4.30 -9.56 11.09
C GLN A 111 5.07 -10.89 11.10
N LEU A 112 5.78 -11.23 10.01
CA LEU A 112 6.68 -12.39 9.98
C LEU A 112 7.83 -12.23 10.97
N PHE A 113 8.48 -11.07 11.01
CA PHE A 113 9.54 -10.79 11.96
C PHE A 113 9.05 -10.90 13.41
N THR A 114 7.92 -10.28 13.75
CA THR A 114 7.30 -10.33 15.09
C THR A 114 7.02 -11.78 15.52
N ARG A 115 6.44 -12.60 14.63
CA ARG A 115 6.18 -14.03 14.90
C ARG A 115 7.46 -14.83 15.16
N VAL A 116 8.53 -14.57 14.39
CA VAL A 116 9.81 -15.26 14.54
C VAL A 116 10.57 -14.79 15.79
N ALA A 117 10.47 -13.49 16.12
CA ALA A 117 11.12 -12.89 17.27
C ALA A 117 10.39 -13.19 18.61
N GLY A 118 9.15 -13.65 18.57
CA GLY A 118 8.36 -14.01 19.76
C GLY A 118 7.78 -12.80 20.50
N HIS A 119 7.51 -11.72 19.77
CA HIS A 119 6.86 -10.50 20.29
C HIS A 119 5.34 -10.52 20.08
#